data_AF-A0A947T3S4-F1
#
_entry.id   AF-A0A947T3S4-F1
#
_cell.length_a   1.000
_cell.length_b   1.000
_cell.length_c   1.000
_cell.angle_alpha   90.00
_cell.angle_beta   90.00
_cell.angle_gamma   90.00
#
_symmetry.space_group_name_H-M   'P 1'
#
loop_
_entity.id
_entity.type
_entity.pdbx_description
1 polymer ?
#
loop_
_entity_poly.entity_id
_entity_poly.type
_entity_poly.pdbx_seq_one_letter_code
_entity_poly.pdbx_strand_id
1 'polypeptide(L)'
;MTSPPSAPDPLPVPAEIVANLRSAWEEVAAPGASFTGEQRVAITAEARRAWSGEAAGSAPEDAGLPPAAGEAARRLAASPHGIRRPWVEDIVGGGLGYAGYVEIVGIVSRVVASDTFTDALGLAGAPLPDPRPGPPSGEIAAVARPGQAWVPMVGATSITQALSLVPAENAALERYHGPMYLAFEEMADPAISRALTRPQMEFVAARTSAVNECFY
;
A
#
# COMPACT_ATOMS: atom_id res chain seq x y z
N MET A 1 -31.00 -33.77 17.42
CA MET A 1 -31.00 -32.56 16.58
C MET A 1 -30.09 -31.54 17.25
N THR A 2 -28.85 -31.43 16.79
CA THR A 2 -27.92 -30.39 17.23
C THR A 2 -28.29 -29.10 16.51
N SER A 3 -28.56 -28.03 17.27
CA SER A 3 -28.76 -26.69 16.69
C SER A 3 -27.56 -26.29 15.85
N PRO A 4 -27.75 -25.58 14.73
CA PRO A 4 -26.64 -25.04 13.96
C PRO A 4 -25.82 -24.09 14.86
N PRO A 5 -24.49 -24.02 14.66
CA PRO A 5 -23.67 -23.06 15.39
C PRO A 5 -24.22 -21.65 15.15
N SER A 6 -24.35 -20.88 16.23
CA SER A 6 -24.69 -19.46 16.14
C SER A 6 -23.66 -18.77 15.25
N ALA A 7 -24.12 -17.86 14.38
CA ALA A 7 -23.22 -17.01 13.62
C ALA A 7 -22.26 -16.30 14.60
N PRO A 8 -20.95 -16.21 14.28
CA PRO A 8 -20.02 -15.50 15.14
C PRO A 8 -20.49 -14.05 15.33
N ASP A 9 -20.33 -13.54 16.54
CA ASP A 9 -20.59 -12.12 16.80
C ASP A 9 -19.74 -11.27 15.83
N PRO A 10 -20.30 -10.20 15.26
CA PRO A 10 -19.56 -9.33 14.36
C PRO A 10 -18.33 -8.77 15.11
N LEU A 11 -17.16 -8.86 14.48
CA LEU A 11 -15.93 -8.32 15.05
C LEU A 11 -16.13 -6.82 15.36
N PRO A 12 -15.63 -6.31 16.50
CA PRO A 12 -15.81 -4.92 16.91
C PRO A 12 -14.87 -3.98 16.15
N VAL A 13 -14.90 -4.02 14.82
CA VAL A 13 -14.12 -3.14 13.94
C VAL A 13 -14.92 -1.85 13.70
N PRO A 14 -14.36 -0.67 14.00
CA PRO A 14 -15.00 0.61 13.69
C PRO A 14 -15.45 0.72 12.23
N ALA A 15 -16.64 1.27 12.00
CA ALA A 15 -17.23 1.38 10.66
C ALA A 15 -16.35 2.18 9.69
N GLU A 16 -15.63 3.19 10.19
CA GLU A 16 -14.68 3.98 9.41
C GLU A 16 -13.50 3.15 8.88
N ILE A 17 -13.00 2.17 9.66
CA ILE A 17 -11.94 1.25 9.22
C ILE A 17 -12.50 0.33 8.13
N VAL A 18 -13.71 -0.20 8.30
CA VAL A 18 -14.36 -1.05 7.29
C VAL A 18 -14.57 -0.27 5.97
N ALA A 19 -15.03 0.98 6.07
CA ALA A 19 -15.20 1.85 4.90
C ALA A 19 -13.85 2.13 4.22
N ASN A 20 -12.80 2.40 5.01
CA ASN A 20 -11.46 2.66 4.51
C ASN A 20 -10.87 1.46 3.74
N LEU A 21 -11.01 0.24 4.28
CA LEU A 21 -10.57 -0.99 3.60
C LEU A 21 -11.30 -1.18 2.26
N ARG A 22 -12.60 -0.89 2.20
CA ARG A 22 -13.37 -0.95 0.94
C ARG A 22 -12.89 0.08 -0.07
N SER A 23 -12.71 1.34 0.35
CA SER A 23 -12.24 2.41 -0.53
C SER A 23 -10.83 2.13 -1.08
N ALA A 24 -9.92 1.58 -0.26
CA ALA A 24 -8.60 1.16 -0.73
C ALA A 24 -8.72 0.13 -1.88
N TRP A 25 -9.68 -0.79 -1.79
CA TRP A 25 -9.92 -1.80 -2.81
C TRP A 25 -10.49 -1.21 -4.11
N GLU A 26 -11.43 -0.28 -4.00
CA GLU A 26 -12.01 0.44 -5.15
C GLU A 26 -10.97 1.31 -5.87
N GLU A 27 -10.01 1.87 -5.13
CA GLU A 27 -8.90 2.66 -5.67
C GLU A 27 -7.86 1.79 -6.38
N VAL A 28 -7.58 0.58 -5.91
CA VAL A 28 -6.71 -0.38 -6.62
C VAL A 28 -7.31 -0.73 -7.99
N ALA A 29 -8.64 -0.86 -8.08
CA ALA A 29 -9.32 -1.18 -9.33
C ALA A 29 -9.33 -0.03 -10.36
N ALA A 30 -9.16 1.23 -9.94
CA ALA A 30 -9.14 2.38 -10.84
C ALA A 30 -7.82 2.46 -11.62
N PRO A 31 -7.79 3.00 -12.85
CA PRO A 31 -6.55 3.47 -13.46
C PRO A 31 -5.85 4.51 -12.59
N GLY A 32 -4.52 4.46 -12.54
CA GLY A 32 -3.68 5.41 -11.82
C GLY A 32 -2.89 6.33 -12.75
N ALA A 33 -1.72 6.77 -12.30
CA ALA A 33 -0.87 7.67 -13.08
C ALA A 33 -0.12 6.94 -14.21
N SER A 34 0.34 5.72 -13.93
CA SER A 34 1.23 4.93 -14.79
C SER A 34 0.57 3.65 -15.28
N PHE A 35 -0.44 3.14 -14.56
CA PHE A 35 -1.04 1.82 -14.83
C PHE A 35 -2.55 1.89 -15.07
N THR A 36 -3.05 1.01 -15.92
CA THR A 36 -4.50 0.75 -16.06
C THR A 36 -5.04 0.05 -14.81
N GLY A 37 -6.37 0.00 -14.66
CA GLY A 37 -7.00 -0.79 -13.59
C GLY A 37 -6.59 -2.27 -13.64
N GLU A 38 -6.50 -2.86 -14.84
CA GLU A 38 -6.06 -4.25 -15.06
C GLU A 38 -4.62 -4.47 -14.54
N GLN A 39 -3.71 -3.56 -14.87
CA GLN A 39 -2.32 -3.63 -14.42
C GLN A 39 -2.20 -3.46 -12.90
N ARG A 40 -2.98 -2.56 -12.28
CA ARG A 40 -2.99 -2.36 -10.82
C ARG A 40 -3.54 -3.56 -10.06
N VAL A 41 -4.59 -4.20 -10.58
CA VAL A 41 -5.12 -5.47 -10.04
C VAL A 41 -4.08 -6.59 -10.17
N ALA A 42 -3.38 -6.67 -11.30
CA ALA A 42 -2.33 -7.66 -11.49
C ALA A 42 -1.07 -7.40 -10.60
N ILE A 43 -0.70 -6.13 -10.36
CA ILE A 43 0.32 -5.76 -9.34
C ILE A 43 -0.10 -6.24 -7.96
N THR A 44 -1.37 -6.06 -7.62
CA THR A 44 -1.94 -6.50 -6.33
C THR A 44 -1.90 -8.03 -6.20
N ALA A 45 -2.19 -8.76 -7.27
CA ALA A 45 -2.07 -10.22 -7.31
C ALA A 45 -0.62 -10.70 -7.10
N GLU A 46 0.36 -10.07 -7.76
CA GLU A 46 1.79 -10.34 -7.57
C GLU A 46 2.23 -10.09 -6.12
N ALA A 47 1.85 -8.94 -5.58
CA ALA A 47 2.16 -8.57 -4.21
C ALA A 47 1.62 -9.58 -3.20
N ARG A 48 0.35 -10.00 -3.34
CA ARG A 48 -0.29 -10.97 -2.45
C ARG A 48 0.36 -12.34 -2.49
N ARG A 49 0.66 -12.87 -3.68
CA ARG A 49 1.37 -14.15 -3.80
C ARG A 49 2.72 -14.12 -3.13
N ALA A 50 3.49 -13.05 -3.33
CA ALA A 50 4.78 -12.88 -2.70
C ALA A 50 4.66 -12.76 -1.17
N TRP A 51 3.67 -12.01 -0.69
CA TRP A 51 3.42 -11.82 0.74
C TRP A 51 2.97 -13.12 1.43
N SER A 52 2.09 -13.92 0.81
CA SER A 52 1.62 -15.20 1.37
C SER A 52 2.65 -16.33 1.26
N GLY A 53 3.75 -16.12 0.55
CA GLY A 53 4.75 -17.15 0.27
C GLY A 53 4.27 -18.24 -0.70
N GLU A 54 3.15 -17.99 -1.40
CA GLU A 54 2.70 -18.84 -2.49
C GLU A 54 3.75 -18.82 -3.62
N ALA A 55 4.09 -20.01 -4.14
CA ALA A 55 4.93 -20.10 -5.32
C ALA A 55 4.30 -19.26 -6.45
N ALA A 56 5.13 -18.64 -7.28
CA ALA A 56 4.68 -17.84 -8.42
C ALA A 56 3.80 -18.68 -9.36
N GLY A 57 2.50 -18.71 -9.10
CA GLY A 57 1.48 -19.15 -10.03
C GLY A 57 1.26 -18.05 -11.05
N SER A 58 0.92 -18.41 -12.28
CA SER A 58 0.69 -17.48 -13.38
C SER A 58 -0.11 -16.28 -12.89
N ALA A 59 0.45 -15.08 -13.08
CA ALA A 59 -0.35 -13.85 -13.10
C ALA A 59 -1.56 -14.03 -14.01
N PRO A 60 -2.59 -13.18 -13.94
CA PRO A 60 -3.44 -13.01 -15.11
C PRO A 60 -2.48 -12.82 -16.29
N GLU A 61 -2.34 -13.83 -17.16
CA GLU A 61 -1.18 -13.97 -18.08
C GLU A 61 -1.09 -12.84 -19.11
N ASP A 62 -2.08 -11.94 -19.11
CA ASP A 62 -2.40 -11.03 -20.20
C ASP A 62 -2.55 -9.56 -19.78
N ALA A 63 -2.22 -9.19 -18.54
CA ALA A 63 -2.35 -7.79 -18.08
C ALA A 63 -1.30 -6.82 -18.69
N GLY A 64 -0.35 -7.33 -19.49
CA GLY A 64 0.69 -6.51 -20.12
C GLY A 64 1.59 -5.78 -19.12
N LEU A 65 1.84 -6.37 -17.95
CA LEU A 65 2.69 -5.78 -16.92
C LEU A 65 4.17 -5.82 -17.34
N PRO A 66 4.91 -4.70 -17.26
CA PRO A 66 6.36 -4.73 -17.42
C PRO A 66 7.00 -5.66 -16.39
N PRO A 67 8.04 -6.45 -16.73
CA PRO A 67 8.71 -7.34 -15.79
C PRO A 67 9.21 -6.63 -14.51
N ALA A 68 9.69 -5.38 -14.66
CA ALA A 68 10.11 -4.54 -13.54
C ALA A 68 8.97 -4.20 -12.56
N ALA A 69 7.72 -4.09 -13.03
CA ALA A 69 6.57 -3.81 -12.19
C ALA A 69 6.22 -5.01 -11.29
N GLY A 70 6.19 -6.21 -11.87
CA GLY A 70 5.99 -7.45 -11.10
C GLY A 70 7.10 -7.68 -10.07
N GLU A 71 8.36 -7.46 -10.47
CA GLU A 71 9.50 -7.56 -9.54
C GLU A 71 9.42 -6.55 -8.39
N ALA A 72 9.09 -5.29 -8.70
CA ALA A 72 8.89 -4.28 -7.67
C ALA A 72 7.79 -4.69 -6.70
N ALA A 73 6.64 -5.16 -7.21
CA ALA A 73 5.51 -5.58 -6.40
C ALA A 73 5.88 -6.72 -5.44
N ARG A 74 6.52 -7.78 -5.94
CA ARG A 74 6.93 -8.92 -5.13
C ARG A 74 7.93 -8.53 -4.05
N ARG A 75 8.97 -7.76 -4.40
CA ARG A 75 10.02 -7.37 -3.44
C ARG A 75 9.50 -6.41 -2.38
N LEU A 76 8.65 -5.45 -2.75
CA LEU A 76 8.02 -4.53 -1.81
C LEU A 76 7.10 -5.28 -0.82
N ALA A 77 6.40 -6.31 -1.28
CA ALA A 77 5.48 -7.08 -0.45
C ALA A 77 6.19 -8.06 0.50
N ALA A 78 7.22 -8.76 0.02
CA ALA A 78 7.85 -9.85 0.78
C ALA A 78 9.19 -9.47 1.44
N SER A 79 9.91 -8.49 0.93
CA SER A 79 11.27 -8.17 1.39
C SER A 79 11.63 -6.67 1.30
N PRO A 80 10.78 -5.76 1.83
CA PRO A 80 11.02 -4.33 1.72
C PRO A 80 12.30 -3.87 2.44
N HIS A 81 12.68 -4.51 3.56
CA HIS A 81 13.91 -4.23 4.31
C HIS A 81 15.21 -4.42 3.50
N GLY A 82 15.16 -5.28 2.48
CA GLY A 82 16.29 -5.55 1.59
C GLY A 82 16.40 -4.58 0.41
N ILE A 83 15.52 -3.60 0.29
CA ILE A 83 15.55 -2.62 -0.80
C ILE A 83 16.69 -1.63 -0.55
N ARG A 84 17.46 -1.35 -1.61
CA ARG A 84 18.59 -0.42 -1.59
C ARG A 84 18.53 0.46 -2.82
N ARG A 85 19.14 1.66 -2.71
CA ARG A 85 19.18 2.65 -3.80
C ARG A 85 19.57 2.06 -5.17
N PRO A 86 20.63 1.25 -5.33
CA PRO A 86 20.98 0.70 -6.64
C PRO A 86 19.88 -0.17 -7.27
N TRP A 87 19.14 -0.93 -6.45
CA TRP A 87 18.03 -1.73 -6.95
C TRP A 87 16.86 -0.84 -7.40
N VAL A 88 16.58 0.25 -6.68
CA VAL A 88 15.54 1.22 -7.11
C VAL A 88 15.94 1.88 -8.43
N GLU A 89 17.20 2.27 -8.56
CA GLU A 89 17.74 2.87 -9.79
C GLU A 89 17.66 1.89 -10.97
N ASP A 90 17.98 0.61 -10.77
CA ASP A 90 17.84 -0.44 -11.80
C ASP A 90 16.38 -0.66 -12.20
N ILE A 91 15.47 -0.77 -11.22
CA ILE A 91 14.03 -0.95 -11.46
C ILE A 91 13.45 0.22 -12.25
N VAL A 92 13.77 1.45 -11.83
CA VAL A 92 13.33 2.68 -12.49
C VAL A 92 13.94 2.80 -13.90
N GLY A 93 15.24 2.50 -14.05
CA GLY A 93 15.97 2.52 -15.31
C GLY A 93 15.54 1.43 -16.30
N GLY A 94 15.01 0.32 -15.81
CA GLY A 94 14.47 -0.81 -16.59
C GLY A 94 13.14 -0.54 -17.30
N GLY A 95 12.77 0.73 -17.48
CA GLY A 95 11.56 1.15 -18.20
C GLY A 95 10.33 1.39 -17.33
N LEU A 96 10.42 1.18 -16.01
CA LEU A 96 9.31 1.47 -15.08
C LEU A 96 9.12 2.97 -14.84
N GLY A 97 10.23 3.72 -14.79
CA GLY A 97 10.23 5.13 -14.39
C GLY A 97 9.90 5.34 -12.90
N TYR A 98 10.18 6.54 -12.39
CA TYR A 98 9.90 6.87 -10.99
C TYR A 98 8.40 6.90 -10.67
N ALA A 99 7.57 7.39 -11.60
CA ALA A 99 6.12 7.44 -11.40
C ALA A 99 5.52 6.03 -11.23
N GLY A 100 5.89 5.10 -12.10
CA GLY A 100 5.45 3.70 -12.00
C GLY A 100 5.93 3.04 -10.72
N TYR A 101 7.19 3.27 -10.34
CA TYR A 101 7.71 2.74 -9.07
C TYR A 101 6.97 3.29 -7.85
N VAL A 102 6.77 4.62 -7.76
CA VAL A 102 6.05 5.26 -6.64
C VAL A 102 4.60 4.79 -6.57
N GLU A 103 3.94 4.60 -7.71
CA GLU A 103 2.59 4.05 -7.74
C GLU A 103 2.51 2.62 -7.21
N ILE A 104 3.46 1.75 -7.56
CA ILE A 104 3.54 0.40 -7.00
C ILE A 104 3.78 0.45 -5.49
N VAL A 105 4.65 1.34 -4.99
CA VAL A 105 4.85 1.52 -3.54
C VAL A 105 3.53 1.89 -2.84
N GLY A 106 2.76 2.82 -3.42
CA GLY A 106 1.45 3.24 -2.91
C GLY A 106 0.41 2.12 -2.89
N ILE A 107 0.35 1.29 -3.93
CA ILE A 107 -0.55 0.13 -4.01
C ILE A 107 -0.14 -0.93 -3.00
N VAL A 108 1.11 -1.40 -3.08
CA VAL A 108 1.59 -2.55 -2.30
C VAL A 108 1.54 -2.25 -0.80
N SER A 109 1.94 -1.06 -0.36
CA SER A 109 1.90 -0.69 1.06
C SER A 109 0.48 -0.78 1.65
N ARG A 110 -0.54 -0.28 0.93
CA ARG A 110 -1.94 -0.30 1.38
C ARG A 110 -2.56 -1.69 1.31
N VAL A 111 -2.21 -2.48 0.28
CA VAL A 111 -2.65 -3.87 0.14
C VAL A 111 -2.10 -4.71 1.29
N VAL A 112 -0.77 -4.68 1.51
CA VAL A 112 -0.12 -5.45 2.58
C VAL A 112 -0.63 -5.04 3.95
N ALA A 113 -0.85 -3.74 4.19
CA ALA A 113 -1.45 -3.28 5.44
C ALA A 113 -2.88 -3.81 5.65
N SER A 114 -3.70 -3.84 4.58
CA SER A 114 -5.07 -4.34 4.62
C SER A 114 -5.12 -5.85 4.85
N ASP A 115 -4.26 -6.59 4.15
CA ASP A 115 -4.17 -8.05 4.26
C ASP A 115 -3.63 -8.45 5.64
N THR A 116 -2.60 -7.76 6.14
CA THR A 116 -2.10 -7.96 7.51
C THR A 116 -3.18 -7.69 8.56
N PHE A 117 -3.98 -6.63 8.39
CA PHE A 117 -5.08 -6.32 9.31
C PHE A 117 -6.17 -7.39 9.31
N THR A 118 -6.58 -7.86 8.14
CA THR A 118 -7.61 -8.91 8.03
C THR A 118 -7.12 -10.28 8.51
N ASP A 119 -5.87 -10.63 8.22
CA ASP A 119 -5.23 -11.86 8.72
C ASP A 119 -5.11 -11.85 10.25
N ALA A 120 -4.70 -10.73 10.86
CA ALA A 120 -4.63 -10.59 12.31
C ALA A 120 -6.00 -10.74 13.01
N LEU A 121 -7.10 -10.53 12.28
CA LEU A 121 -8.48 -10.76 12.74
C LEU A 121 -9.00 -12.16 12.44
N GLY A 122 -8.20 -13.03 11.80
CA GLY A 122 -8.62 -14.36 11.36
C GLY A 122 -9.65 -14.33 10.23
N LEU A 123 -9.72 -13.23 9.47
CA LEU A 123 -10.61 -13.08 8.33
C LEU A 123 -9.94 -13.57 7.05
N ALA A 124 -10.74 -14.12 6.14
CA ALA A 124 -10.27 -14.38 4.79
C ALA A 124 -9.97 -13.05 4.07
N GLY A 125 -8.87 -13.00 3.33
CA GLY A 125 -8.52 -11.86 2.49
C GLY A 125 -9.62 -11.57 1.46
N ALA A 126 -9.89 -10.29 1.22
CA ALA A 126 -10.88 -9.88 0.22
C ALA A 126 -10.47 -10.40 -1.18
N PRO A 127 -11.40 -10.88 -2.03
CA PRO A 127 -11.07 -11.25 -3.40
C PRO A 127 -10.51 -10.05 -4.16
N LEU A 128 -9.64 -10.26 -5.17
CA LEU A 128 -9.18 -9.17 -6.04
C LEU A 128 -10.37 -8.45 -6.67
N PRO A 129 -10.34 -7.10 -6.78
CA PRO A 129 -11.47 -6.37 -7.34
C PRO A 129 -11.46 -6.49 -8.87
N ASP A 130 -12.64 -6.36 -9.48
CA ASP A 130 -12.73 -6.27 -10.93
C ASP A 130 -12.09 -4.96 -11.41
N PRO A 131 -11.18 -4.99 -12.40
CA PRO A 131 -10.50 -3.80 -12.88
C PRO A 131 -11.48 -2.84 -13.56
N ARG A 132 -11.35 -1.55 -13.27
CA ARG A 132 -12.11 -0.50 -13.96
C ARG A 132 -11.37 -0.05 -15.22
N PRO A 133 -12.09 0.14 -16.34
CA PRO A 133 -11.48 0.52 -17.60
C PRO A 133 -10.99 1.98 -17.57
N GLY A 134 -9.97 2.26 -18.37
CA GLY A 134 -9.48 3.61 -18.62
C GLY A 134 -7.94 3.65 -18.77
N PRO A 135 -7.42 4.64 -19.49
CA PRO A 135 -5.98 4.82 -19.62
C PRO A 135 -5.37 5.35 -18.30
N PRO A 136 -4.06 5.16 -18.10
CA PRO A 136 -3.34 5.89 -17.06
C PRO A 136 -3.46 7.41 -17.28
N SER A 137 -3.54 8.19 -16.21
CA SER A 137 -3.70 9.65 -16.30
C SER A 137 -2.41 10.37 -16.70
N GLY A 138 -1.25 9.77 -16.45
CA GLY A 138 0.06 10.40 -16.60
C GLY A 138 0.34 11.52 -15.58
N GLU A 139 -0.53 11.72 -14.59
CA GLU A 139 -0.44 12.84 -13.66
C GLU A 139 0.68 12.63 -12.64
N ILE A 140 1.65 13.55 -12.64
CA ILE A 140 2.77 13.59 -11.70
C ILE A 140 2.97 15.01 -11.16
N ALA A 141 3.56 15.13 -9.98
CA ALA A 141 3.93 16.42 -9.42
C ALA A 141 5.17 16.98 -10.14
N ALA A 142 4.98 17.92 -11.07
CA ALA A 142 6.08 18.55 -11.83
C ALA A 142 7.11 19.29 -10.95
N VAL A 143 6.73 19.66 -9.72
CA VAL A 143 7.61 20.29 -8.73
C VAL A 143 8.43 19.30 -7.92
N ALA A 144 8.17 17.99 -8.02
CA ALA A 144 8.94 16.98 -7.30
C ALA A 144 10.41 16.98 -7.75
N ARG A 145 11.33 16.81 -6.81
CA ARG A 145 12.78 16.82 -7.05
C ARG A 145 13.45 15.65 -6.33
N PRO A 146 14.58 15.13 -6.85
CA PRO A 146 15.43 14.22 -6.10
C PRO A 146 15.87 14.87 -4.78
N GLY A 147 15.92 14.07 -3.72
CA GLY A 147 16.30 14.51 -2.38
C GLY A 147 17.12 13.46 -1.65
N GLN A 148 16.91 13.31 -0.34
CA GLN A 148 17.59 12.28 0.46
C GLN A 148 16.99 10.88 0.22
N ALA A 149 15.69 10.83 -0.07
CA ALA A 149 15.02 9.61 -0.51
C ALA A 149 15.50 9.11 -1.88
N TRP A 150 15.10 7.88 -2.23
CA TRP A 150 15.48 7.24 -3.50
C TRP A 150 14.52 7.54 -4.65
N VAL A 151 13.49 8.35 -4.42
CA VAL A 151 12.52 8.80 -5.42
C VAL A 151 12.34 10.31 -5.31
N PRO A 152 11.97 11.01 -6.40
CA PRO A 152 11.60 12.43 -6.33
C PRO A 152 10.43 12.67 -5.38
N MET A 153 10.47 13.76 -4.63
CA MET A 153 9.40 14.17 -3.71
C MET A 153 9.12 15.67 -3.83
N VAL A 154 7.93 16.08 -3.43
CA VAL A 154 7.58 17.49 -3.23
C VAL A 154 8.05 17.90 -1.84
N GLY A 155 8.83 18.99 -1.77
CA GLY A 155 9.34 19.50 -0.49
C GLY A 155 10.47 18.65 0.10
N ALA A 156 10.55 18.64 1.44
CA ALA A 156 11.57 17.90 2.17
C ALA A 156 11.23 16.41 2.28
N THR A 157 12.26 15.57 2.46
CA THR A 157 12.07 14.14 2.70
C THR A 157 11.35 13.93 4.04
N SER A 158 10.11 13.45 3.98
CA SER A 158 9.30 13.06 5.13
C SER A 158 8.37 11.91 4.75
N ILE A 159 7.83 11.22 5.75
CA ILE A 159 6.86 10.14 5.51
C ILE A 159 5.59 10.64 4.82
N THR A 160 5.15 11.87 5.13
CA THR A 160 3.95 12.48 4.53
C THR A 160 4.15 12.91 3.08
N GLN A 161 5.41 12.98 2.62
CA GLN A 161 5.77 13.29 1.23
C GLN A 161 6.24 12.05 0.46
N ALA A 162 6.20 10.86 1.06
CA ALA A 162 6.84 9.66 0.52
C ALA A 162 6.34 9.26 -0.88
N LEU A 163 5.08 9.58 -1.21
CA LEU A 163 4.47 9.26 -2.50
C LEU A 163 4.14 10.50 -3.33
N SER A 164 4.62 11.68 -2.92
CA SER A 164 4.23 12.98 -3.47
C SER A 164 4.58 13.19 -4.95
N LEU A 165 5.44 12.37 -5.56
CA LEU A 165 5.64 12.36 -7.01
C LEU A 165 4.35 12.00 -7.76
N VAL A 166 3.53 11.12 -7.19
CA VAL A 166 2.24 10.69 -7.75
C VAL A 166 1.14 11.21 -6.81
N PRO A 167 0.56 12.40 -7.07
CA PRO A 167 -0.36 13.06 -6.14
C PRO A 167 -1.54 12.19 -5.72
N ALA A 168 -2.09 11.42 -6.66
CA ALA A 168 -3.19 10.49 -6.40
C ALA A 168 -2.82 9.43 -5.34
N GLU A 169 -1.59 8.91 -5.37
CA GLU A 169 -1.12 7.89 -4.42
C GLU A 169 -0.76 8.49 -3.07
N ASN A 170 -0.22 9.72 -3.02
CA ASN A 170 -0.01 10.41 -1.75
C ASN A 170 -1.33 10.73 -1.03
N ALA A 171 -2.34 11.19 -1.77
CA ALA A 171 -3.67 11.43 -1.23
C ALA A 171 -4.36 10.12 -0.79
N ALA A 172 -4.13 9.03 -1.53
CA ALA A 172 -4.63 7.71 -1.20
C ALA A 172 -3.99 7.13 0.07
N LEU A 173 -2.68 7.34 0.26
CA LEU A 173 -1.97 7.01 1.50
C LEU A 173 -2.57 7.78 2.67
N GLU A 174 -2.77 9.09 2.55
CA GLU A 174 -3.35 9.91 3.62
C GLU A 174 -4.75 9.45 4.01
N ARG A 175 -5.64 9.22 3.03
CA ARG A 175 -6.98 8.67 3.26
C ARG A 175 -6.92 7.33 3.99
N TYR A 176 -6.00 6.46 3.58
CA TYR A 176 -5.83 5.15 4.20
C TYR A 176 -5.29 5.23 5.63
N HIS A 177 -4.30 6.10 5.84
CA HIS A 177 -3.52 6.21 7.06
C HIS A 177 -4.30 6.85 8.22
N GLY A 178 -5.22 7.78 7.93
CA GLY A 178 -6.04 8.47 8.93
C GLY A 178 -6.84 7.52 9.84
N PRO A 179 -7.78 6.73 9.31
CA PRO A 179 -8.58 5.79 10.10
C PRO A 179 -7.77 4.64 10.69
N MET A 180 -6.68 4.23 10.04
CA MET A 180 -5.85 3.10 10.47
C MET A 180 -4.83 3.47 11.55
N TYR A 181 -4.34 4.71 11.53
CA TYR A 181 -3.31 5.18 12.45
C TYR A 181 -3.53 6.62 12.90
N LEU A 182 -3.22 7.63 12.07
CA LEU A 182 -3.31 9.07 12.35
C LEU A 182 -3.47 9.85 11.04
N ALA A 183 -4.28 10.91 10.98
CA ALA A 183 -4.21 11.83 9.84
C ALA A 183 -2.86 12.56 9.83
N PHE A 184 -2.44 13.09 8.68
CA PHE A 184 -1.14 13.79 8.58
C PHE A 184 -1.09 15.02 9.50
N GLU A 185 -2.20 15.73 9.66
CA GLU A 185 -2.32 16.87 10.58
C GLU A 185 -2.27 16.46 12.05
N GLU A 186 -2.70 15.23 12.37
CA GLU A 186 -2.72 14.70 13.75
C GLU A 186 -1.33 14.20 14.19
N MET A 187 -0.41 13.95 13.26
CA MET A 187 0.92 13.42 13.59
C MET A 187 1.68 14.30 14.58
N ALA A 188 1.46 15.62 14.56
CA ALA A 188 2.11 16.57 15.46
C ALA A 188 1.39 16.75 16.81
N ASP A 189 0.19 16.18 17.02
CA ASP A 189 -0.59 16.35 18.24
C ASP A 189 -0.22 15.31 19.32
N PRO A 190 0.52 15.68 20.38
CA PRO A 190 0.93 14.72 21.40
C PRO A 190 -0.24 14.22 22.28
N ALA A 191 -1.40 14.86 22.23
CA ALA A 191 -2.56 14.54 23.05
C ALA A 191 -3.59 13.64 22.35
N ILE A 192 -3.43 13.38 21.04
CA ILE A 192 -4.36 12.56 20.26
C ILE A 192 -4.53 11.17 20.89
N SER A 193 -5.78 10.73 21.00
CA SER A 193 -6.11 9.43 21.56
C SER A 193 -7.26 8.83 20.78
N ARG A 194 -7.21 7.51 20.59
CA ARG A 194 -8.31 6.68 20.10
C ARG A 194 -8.57 5.60 21.14
N ALA A 195 -8.73 4.34 20.71
CA ALA A 195 -8.71 3.19 21.62
C ALA A 195 -7.38 3.04 22.38
N LEU A 196 -6.30 3.61 21.83
CA LEU A 196 -4.98 3.70 22.45
C LEU A 196 -4.64 5.18 22.73
N THR A 197 -3.94 5.44 23.83
CA THR A 197 -3.30 6.75 24.07
C THR A 197 -2.15 6.99 23.10
N ARG A 198 -1.74 8.24 22.89
CA ARG A 198 -0.59 8.57 22.02
C ARG A 198 0.67 7.74 22.35
N PRO A 199 1.14 7.61 23.62
CA PRO A 199 2.30 6.79 23.91
C PRO A 199 2.13 5.30 23.60
N GLN A 200 0.91 4.76 23.76
CA GLN A 200 0.61 3.37 23.40
C GLN A 200 0.61 3.16 21.88
N MET A 201 0.02 4.09 21.12
CA MET A 201 0.08 4.06 19.66
C MET A 201 1.54 4.09 19.17
N GLU A 202 2.34 5.02 19.67
CA GLU A 202 3.75 5.15 19.27
C GLU A 202 4.60 3.95 19.69
N PHE A 203 4.29 3.33 20.83
CA PHE A 203 4.95 2.08 21.22
C PHE A 203 4.67 0.95 20.23
N VAL A 204 3.42 0.79 19.80
CA VAL A 204 3.05 -0.20 18.78
C VAL A 204 3.69 0.15 17.43
N ALA A 205 3.63 1.42 17.01
CA ALA A 205 4.24 1.88 15.77
C ALA A 205 5.76 1.64 15.75
N ALA A 206 6.46 2.02 16.82
CA ALA A 206 7.90 1.79 16.96
C ALA A 206 8.25 0.30 16.95
N ARG A 207 7.43 -0.55 17.60
CA ARG A 207 7.63 -2.00 17.57
C ARG A 207 7.43 -2.56 16.16
N THR A 208 6.39 -2.13 15.45
CA THR A 208 6.12 -2.52 14.06
C THR A 208 7.27 -2.08 13.15
N SER A 209 7.74 -0.84 13.26
CA SER A 209 8.89 -0.35 12.50
C SER A 209 10.15 -1.17 12.78
N ALA A 210 10.43 -1.51 14.04
CA ALA A 210 11.57 -2.33 14.40
C ALA A 210 11.49 -3.76 13.85
N VAL A 211 10.30 -4.37 13.84
CA VAL A 211 10.08 -5.71 13.25
C VAL A 211 10.21 -5.68 11.73
N ASN A 212 9.76 -4.61 11.08
CA ASN A 212 9.82 -4.43 9.63
C ASN A 212 11.16 -3.86 9.14
N GLU A 213 12.12 -3.61 10.03
CA GLU A 213 13.40 -2.93 9.74
C GLU A 213 13.21 -1.60 8.98
N CYS A 214 12.13 -0.88 9.30
CA CYS A 214 11.80 0.41 8.71
C CYS A 214 12.44 1.53 9.51
N PHE A 215 13.66 1.91 9.11
CA PHE A 215 14.46 2.96 9.77
C PHE A 215 14.56 4.21 8.88
N TYR A 216 14.70 5.36 9.53
CA TYR A 216 14.91 6.66 8.90
C TYR A 216 16.39 6.97 8.70
#